data_AF-A0A1V4IJB5-F1
#
_entry.id   AF-A0A1V4IJB5-F1
#
_cell.length_a   1.000
_cell.length_b   1.000
_cell.length_c   1.000
_cell.angle_alpha   90.00
_cell.angle_beta   90.00
_cell.angle_gamma   90.00
#
_symmetry.space_group_name_H-M   'P 1'
#
loop_
_entity.id
_entity.type
_entity.pdbx_description
1 polymer ?
#
loop_
_entity_poly.entity_id
_entity_poly.type
_entity_poly.pdbx_seq_one_letter_code
_entity_poly.pdbx_strand_id
1 'polypeptide(L)'
;MMDIQQGQEWLLDMINNLLIEVLATMAEQERLKIKLRQAEGIVAAKEKGKHLGKPNINFPPNWLEIYTITAVKAMEELNLKKNTFYKLVKQHEGFR
;
A
#
# COMPACT_ATOMS: atom_id res chain seq x y z
N MET A 1 0.84 -26.02 42.33
CA MET A 1 -0.22 -25.77 41.33
C MET A 1 -1.42 -25.26 42.10
N MET A 2 -2.16 -24.27 41.59
CA MET A 2 -3.42 -23.88 42.24
C MET A 2 -4.33 -25.12 42.21
N ASP A 3 -4.62 -25.69 43.36
CA ASP A 3 -5.58 -26.79 43.48
C ASP A 3 -6.96 -26.20 43.20
N ILE A 4 -7.43 -26.41 41.98
CA ILE A 4 -8.75 -26.00 41.52
C ILE A 4 -9.76 -26.92 42.19
N GLN A 5 -10.63 -26.37 43.03
CA GLN A 5 -11.68 -27.16 43.67
C GLN A 5 -12.66 -27.68 42.62
N GLN A 6 -13.04 -28.95 42.71
CA GLN A 6 -13.98 -29.61 41.80
C GLN A 6 -15.29 -28.78 41.75
N GLY A 7 -15.60 -28.19 40.58
CA GLY A 7 -16.72 -27.26 40.39
C GLY A 7 -16.36 -25.81 40.05
N GLN A 8 -15.07 -25.43 40.05
CA GLN A 8 -14.60 -24.09 39.65
C GLN A 8 -14.07 -23.98 38.21
N GLU A 9 -14.21 -25.03 37.39
CA GLU A 9 -13.73 -25.05 36.00
C GLU A 9 -14.34 -23.92 35.15
N TRP A 10 -15.62 -23.59 35.38
CA TRP A 10 -16.30 -22.48 34.71
C TRP A 10 -15.65 -21.11 34.96
N LEU A 11 -15.01 -20.93 36.12
CA LEU A 11 -14.31 -19.69 36.47
C LEU A 11 -13.05 -19.53 35.62
N LEU A 12 -12.31 -20.63 35.41
CA LEU A 12 -11.12 -20.63 34.57
C LEU A 12 -11.48 -20.37 33.11
N ASP A 13 -12.55 -20.99 32.62
CA ASP A 13 -13.06 -20.74 31.26
C ASP A 13 -13.47 -19.28 31.09
N MET A 14 -14.17 -18.70 32.08
CA MET A 14 -14.52 -17.28 32.08
C MET A 14 -13.27 -16.38 32.07
N ILE A 15 -12.28 -16.67 32.92
CA ILE A 15 -11.02 -15.90 32.97
C ILE A 15 -10.29 -16.00 31.64
N ASN A 16 -10.19 -17.19 31.05
CA ASN A 16 -9.56 -17.39 29.75
C ASN A 16 -10.27 -16.60 28.65
N ASN A 17 -11.60 -16.64 28.60
CA ASN A 17 -12.37 -15.89 27.62
C ASN A 17 -12.19 -14.37 27.78
N LEU A 18 -12.22 -13.87 29.02
CA LEU A 18 -11.97 -12.46 29.31
C LEU A 18 -10.55 -12.04 28.93
N LEU A 19 -9.55 -12.88 29.20
CA LEU A 19 -8.17 -12.62 28.80
C LEU A 19 -8.05 -12.54 27.27
N ILE A 20 -8.67 -13.45 26.53
CA ILE A 20 -8.71 -13.43 25.07
C ILE A 20 -9.36 -12.15 24.57
N GLU A 21 -10.49 -11.74 25.15
CA GLU A 21 -11.20 -10.52 24.76
C GLU A 21 -10.38 -9.25 25.02
N VAL A 22 -9.75 -9.15 26.19
CA VAL A 22 -8.88 -8.02 26.53
C VAL A 22 -7.68 -7.96 25.57
N LEU A 23 -7.05 -9.09 25.27
CA LEU A 23 -5.93 -9.11 24.33
C LEU A 23 -6.37 -8.75 22.90
N ALA A 24 -7.53 -9.25 22.46
CA ALA A 24 -8.10 -8.92 21.15
C ALA A 24 -8.45 -7.43 21.04
N THR A 25 -9.06 -6.85 22.07
CA THR A 25 -9.39 -5.42 22.10
C THR A 25 -8.12 -4.56 22.11
N MET A 26 -7.09 -4.91 22.88
CA MET A 26 -5.80 -4.22 22.85
C MET A 26 -5.14 -4.28 21.48
N ALA A 27 -5.13 -5.46 20.84
CA ALA A 27 -4.57 -5.63 19.51
C ALA A 27 -5.31 -4.78 18.45
N GLU A 28 -6.64 -4.70 18.53
CA GLU A 28 -7.42 -3.86 17.62
C GLU A 28 -7.16 -2.36 17.86
N GLN A 29 -7.08 -1.92 19.12
CA GLN A 29 -6.73 -0.54 19.46
C GLN A 29 -5.34 -0.15 18.91
N GLU A 30 -4.35 -1.03 19.04
CA GLU A 30 -3.02 -0.81 18.48
C GLU A 30 -3.06 -0.70 16.95
N ARG A 31 -3.79 -1.59 16.28
CA ARG A 31 -3.97 -1.57 14.82
C ARG A 31 -4.60 -0.26 14.35
N LEU A 32 -5.65 0.21 15.01
CA LEU A 32 -6.31 1.48 14.70
C LEU A 32 -5.35 2.66 14.88
N LYS A 33 -4.59 2.67 15.97
CA LYS A 33 -3.61 3.72 16.27
C LYS A 33 -2.48 3.78 15.23
N ILE A 34 -1.99 2.63 14.76
CA ILE A 34 -0.98 2.55 13.69
C ILE A 34 -1.53 3.15 12.40
N LYS A 35 -2.75 2.79 11.99
CA LYS A 35 -3.38 3.32 10.78
C LYS A 35 -3.61 4.83 10.86
N LEU A 36 -4.07 5.32 12.02
CA LEU A 36 -4.27 6.75 12.24
C LEU A 36 -2.97 7.52 12.05
N ARG A 37 -1.89 7.11 12.73
CA ARG A 37 -0.57 7.73 12.60
C ARG A 37 0.01 7.63 11.19
N GLN A 38 -0.23 6.52 10.50
CA GLN A 38 0.18 6.37 9.10
C GLN A 38 -0.55 7.40 8.22
N ALA A 39 -1.85 7.60 8.42
CA ALA A 39 -2.63 8.59 7.70
C ALA A 39 -2.13 10.01 7.99
N GLU A 40 -1.89 10.36 9.25
CA GLU A 40 -1.29 11.64 9.66
C GLU A 40 0.08 11.86 8.99
N GLY A 41 0.94 10.85 8.97
CA GLY A 41 2.25 10.91 8.32
C GLY A 41 2.16 11.09 6.80
N ILE A 42 1.18 10.45 6.15
CA ILE A 42 0.90 10.62 4.72
C ILE A 42 0.44 12.05 4.43
N VAL A 43 -0.45 12.62 5.26
CA VAL A 43 -0.92 14.01 5.11
C VAL A 43 0.25 14.98 5.25
N ALA A 44 1.04 14.85 6.32
CA ALA A 44 2.21 15.70 6.52
C ALA A 44 3.24 15.59 5.40
N ALA A 45 3.43 14.41 4.81
CA ALA A 45 4.31 14.22 3.65
C ALA A 45 3.76 14.88 2.38
N LYS A 46 2.44 14.81 2.15
CA LYS A 46 1.78 15.50 1.03
C LYS A 46 1.88 17.02 1.15
N GLU A 47 1.66 17.57 2.35
CA GLU A 47 1.80 19.01 2.62
C GLU A 47 3.22 19.52 2.35
N LYS A 48 4.23 18.69 2.62
CA LYS A 48 5.64 18.97 2.28
C LYS A 48 5.96 18.77 0.79
N GLY A 49 4.98 18.42 -0.04
CA GLY A 49 5.16 18.17 -1.48
C GLY A 49 5.92 16.88 -1.81
N LYS A 50 6.08 15.95 -0.85
CA LYS A 50 6.79 14.69 -1.09
C LYS A 50 5.95 13.78 -1.99
N HIS A 51 6.55 13.26 -3.07
CA HIS A 51 5.93 12.21 -3.89
C HIS A 51 5.74 10.94 -3.06
N LEU A 52 4.51 10.43 -3.03
CA LEU A 52 4.17 9.19 -2.32
C LEU A 52 3.81 8.09 -3.34
N GLY A 53 4.29 6.88 -3.08
CA GLY A 53 4.08 5.73 -3.96
C GLY A 53 5.11 5.63 -5.08
N LYS A 54 4.78 4.85 -6.12
CA LYS A 54 5.70 4.59 -7.22
C LYS A 54 5.96 5.89 -8.01
N PRO A 55 7.23 6.25 -8.29
CA PRO A 55 7.52 7.39 -9.15
C PRO A 55 6.91 7.18 -10.54
N ASN A 56 6.48 8.27 -11.17
CA ASN A 56 6.07 8.21 -12.56
C ASN A 56 7.27 7.87 -13.45
N ILE A 57 7.00 7.09 -14.49
CA ILE A 57 8.00 6.79 -15.50
C ILE A 57 8.17 8.06 -16.34
N ASN A 58 9.38 8.57 -16.39
CA ASN A 58 9.71 9.72 -17.22
C ASN A 58 9.82 9.28 -18.69
N PHE A 59 9.65 10.24 -19.59
CA PHE A 59 9.90 10.02 -21.00
C PHE A 59 11.38 9.66 -21.20
N PRO A 60 11.69 8.62 -22.01
CA PRO A 60 13.06 8.34 -22.40
C PRO A 60 13.63 9.50 -23.24
N PRO A 61 14.96 9.73 -23.24
CA PRO A 61 15.57 10.90 -23.88
C PRO A 61 15.26 11.05 -25.38
N ASN A 62 15.13 9.92 -26.08
CA ASN A 62 14.86 9.80 -27.52
C ASN A 62 13.36 9.63 -27.83
N TRP A 63 12.47 9.98 -26.91
CA TRP A 63 11.03 9.80 -27.06
C TRP A 63 10.47 10.45 -28.33
N LEU A 64 10.80 11.72 -28.61
CA LEU A 64 10.23 12.47 -29.73
C LEU A 64 10.63 11.91 -31.10
N GLU A 65 11.85 11.40 -31.20
CA GLU A 65 12.39 10.83 -32.44
C GLU A 65 11.78 9.45 -32.74
N ILE A 66 11.56 8.65 -31.69
CA ILE A 66 11.10 7.27 -31.82
C ILE A 66 9.57 7.15 -31.72
N TYR A 67 8.88 8.13 -31.14
CA TYR A 67 7.42 8.15 -31.10
C TYR A 67 6.79 8.21 -32.50
N THR A 68 7.49 8.77 -33.50
CA THR A 68 6.98 8.91 -34.87
C THR A 68 7.05 7.62 -35.70
N ILE A 69 7.77 6.59 -35.24
CA ILE A 69 7.82 5.29 -35.95
C ILE A 69 6.67 4.38 -35.50
N THR A 70 6.60 3.17 -36.05
CA THR A 70 5.55 2.21 -35.69
C THR A 70 5.65 1.79 -34.23
N ALA A 71 4.51 1.67 -33.54
CA ALA A 71 4.44 1.43 -32.10
C ALA A 71 5.24 0.19 -31.64
N VAL A 72 5.25 -0.89 -32.42
CA VAL A 72 5.99 -2.11 -32.08
C VAL A 72 7.49 -1.85 -32.08
N LYS A 73 8.01 -1.19 -33.13
CA LYS A 73 9.43 -0.86 -33.26
C LYS A 73 9.85 0.20 -32.23
N ALA A 74 8.99 1.17 -31.95
CA ALA A 74 9.21 2.16 -30.91
C ALA A 74 9.33 1.52 -29.52
N MET A 75 8.51 0.52 -29.20
CA MET A 75 8.62 -0.22 -27.93
C MET A 75 9.95 -0.95 -27.79
N GLU A 76 10.42 -1.58 -28.88
CA GLU A 76 11.71 -2.29 -28.91
C GLU A 76 12.89 -1.33 -28.73
N GLU A 77 12.93 -0.24 -29.51
CA GLU A 77 14.03 0.73 -29.47
C GLU A 77 14.09 1.52 -28.15
N LEU A 78 12.93 1.83 -27.55
CA LEU A 78 12.85 2.48 -26.24
C LEU A 78 13.00 1.49 -25.07
N ASN A 79 13.07 0.18 -25.35
CA ASN A 79 13.05 -0.89 -24.36
C ASN A 79 11.88 -0.75 -23.35
N LEU A 80 10.70 -0.42 -23.87
CA LEU A 80 9.49 -0.19 -23.09
C LEU A 80 8.51 -1.35 -23.24
N LYS A 81 7.95 -1.78 -22.11
CA LYS A 81 6.78 -2.67 -22.13
C LYS A 81 5.58 -1.94 -22.74
N LYS A 82 4.73 -2.69 -23.45
CA LYS A 82 3.52 -2.19 -24.12
C LYS A 82 2.66 -1.27 -23.25
N ASN A 83 2.44 -1.64 -21.99
CA ASN A 83 1.65 -0.86 -21.04
C ASN A 83 2.27 0.51 -20.71
N THR A 84 3.59 0.56 -20.49
CA THR A 84 4.33 1.79 -20.25
C THR A 84 4.34 2.67 -21.49
N PHE A 85 4.56 2.09 -22.66
CA PHE A 85 4.59 2.82 -23.93
C PHE A 85 3.27 3.55 -24.18
N TYR A 86 2.13 2.85 -24.15
CA TYR A 86 0.83 3.49 -24.38
C TYR A 86 0.43 4.47 -23.27
N LYS A 87 0.89 4.26 -22.03
CA LYS A 87 0.73 5.25 -20.96
C LYS A 87 1.46 6.55 -21.30
N LEU A 88 2.69 6.48 -21.81
CA LEU A 88 3.46 7.64 -22.24
C LEU A 88 2.87 8.31 -23.49
N VAL A 89 2.37 7.53 -24.46
CA VAL A 89 1.66 8.06 -25.64
C VAL A 89 0.43 8.87 -25.21
N LYS A 90 -0.42 8.31 -24.35
CA LYS A 90 -1.62 9.01 -23.85
C LYS A 90 -1.26 10.33 -23.15
N GLN A 91 -0.17 10.31 -22.37
CA GLN A 91 0.35 11.50 -21.69
C GLN A 91 0.92 12.53 -22.68
N HIS A 92 1.57 12.11 -23.75
CA HIS A 92 2.12 12.97 -24.80
C HIS A 92 1.02 13.63 -25.65
N GLU A 93 -0.03 12.88 -26.00
CA GLU A 93 -1.15 13.37 -26.81
C GLU A 93 -2.17 14.20 -26.00
N GLY A 94 -1.96 14.35 -24.70
CA GLY A 94 -2.81 15.18 -23.83
C GLY A 94 -4.19 14.59 -23.54
N PHE A 95 -4.45 13.33 -23.89
CA PHE A 95 -5.71 12.66 -23.54
C PHE A 95 -5.74 12.36 -22.04
N ARG A 96 -6.60 13.04 -21.29
CA ARG A 96 -6.88 12.69 -19.89
C ARG A 96 -7.59 11.34 -19.78
#